data_AF-A0A162QJM3-F1
#
_entry.id   AF-A0A162QJM3-F1
#
_cell.length_a   1.000
_cell.length_b   1.000
_cell.length_c   1.000
_cell.angle_alpha   90.00
_cell.angle_beta   90.00
_cell.angle_gamma   90.00
#
_symmetry.space_group_name_H-M   'P 1'
#
loop_
_entity.id
_entity.type
_entity.pdbx_description
1 polymer ?
#
loop_
_entity_poly.entity_id
_entity_poly.type
_entity_poly.pdbx_seq_one_letter_code
_entity_poly.pdbx_strand_id
1 'polypeptide(L)' 'MVVAEIHSEPHFKFISPSKFIRATPTMAVWGAATAAALALFGSDVPLARKDVLSKIPVFGRYFPVQQDKHQEEE' A
#
# COMPACT_ATOMS: atom_id res chain seq x y z
N MET A 1 -18.00 30.37 -39.87
CA MET A 1 -18.74 30.11 -38.61
C MET A 1 -17.90 29.13 -37.82
N VAL A 2 -17.37 29.52 -36.65
CA VAL A 2 -16.53 28.62 -35.81
C VAL A 2 -17.47 27.88 -34.87
N VAL A 3 -17.56 26.56 -35.02
CA VAL A 3 -18.38 25.71 -34.15
C VAL A 3 -17.57 25.44 -32.89
N ALA A 4 -18.09 25.85 -31.73
CA ALA A 4 -17.48 25.53 -30.45
C ALA A 4 -17.64 24.03 -30.18
N GLU A 5 -16.52 23.31 -30.08
CA GLU A 5 -16.52 21.88 -29.75
C GLU A 5 -16.72 21.73 -28.24
N ILE A 6 -17.78 21.03 -27.83
CA ILE A 6 -18.14 20.87 -26.41
C ILE A 6 -17.39 19.65 -25.87
N HIS A 7 -16.23 19.89 -25.26
CA HIS A 7 -15.46 18.86 -24.57
C HIS A 7 -16.11 18.53 -23.22
N SER A 8 -16.97 17.51 -23.20
CA SER A 8 -17.68 17.07 -22.00
C SER A 8 -16.84 16.04 -21.22
N GLU A 9 -16.16 16.47 -20.16
CA GLU A 9 -15.51 15.54 -19.22
C GLU A 9 -16.56 14.88 -18.31
N PRO A 10 -16.70 13.54 -18.30
CA PRO A 10 -17.61 12.87 -17.40
C PRO A 10 -17.12 13.07 -15.95
N HIS A 11 -17.84 13.89 -15.19
CA HIS A 11 -17.54 14.16 -13.79
C HIS A 11 -18.67 13.64 -12.89
N PHE A 12 -18.32 12.87 -11.86
CA PHE A 12 -19.27 12.44 -10.84
C PHE A 12 -19.35 13.52 -9.77
N LYS A 13 -20.21 14.53 -9.94
CA LYS A 13 -20.59 15.62 -8.99
C LYS A 13 -19.44 16.44 -8.36
N PHE A 14 -18.40 15.82 -7.80
CA PHE A 14 -17.17 16.39 -7.24
C PHE A 14 -15.86 15.67 -7.68
N ILE A 15 -15.94 14.48 -8.27
CA ILE A 15 -14.78 13.66 -8.67
C ILE A 15 -14.74 13.60 -10.20
N SER A 16 -13.67 14.13 -10.80
CA SER A 16 -13.35 13.95 -12.22
C SER A 16 -12.13 13.04 -12.36
N PRO A 17 -12.00 12.28 -13.46
CA PRO A 17 -10.82 11.45 -13.73
C PRO A 17 -9.52 12.26 -13.66
N SER A 18 -9.53 13.48 -14.20
CA SER A 18 -8.40 14.42 -14.20
C SER A 18 -7.98 14.81 -12.78
N LYS A 19 -8.93 15.01 -11.85
CA LYS A 19 -8.61 15.26 -10.44
C LYS A 19 -8.08 14.03 -9.71
N PHE A 20 -8.54 12.83 -10.07
CA PHE A 20 -8.05 11.59 -9.49
C PHE A 20 -6.59 11.35 -9.86
N ILE A 21 -6.26 11.45 -11.15
CA ILE A 21 -4.89 11.30 -11.66
C ILE A 21 -3.94 12.32 -11.01
N ARG A 22 -4.42 13.56 -10.81
CA ARG A 22 -3.64 14.61 -10.15
C ARG A 22 -3.41 14.35 -8.65
N ALA A 23 -4.32 13.65 -7.99
CA ALA A 23 -4.20 13.29 -6.57
C ALA A 23 -3.41 11.99 -6.34
N THR A 24 -3.26 11.15 -7.37
CA THR A 24 -2.52 9.88 -7.33
C THR A 24 -1.13 9.97 -6.66
N PRO A 25 -0.23 10.91 -7.03
CA PRO A 25 1.09 10.95 -6.40
C PRO A 25 1.02 11.24 -4.89
N THR A 26 0.15 12.15 -4.47
CA THR A 26 -0.05 12.45 -3.05
C THR A 26 -0.62 11.25 -2.31
N MET A 27 -1.61 10.56 -2.88
CA MET A 27 -2.15 9.32 -2.32
C MET A 27 -1.11 8.21 -2.25
N ALA A 28 -0.23 8.08 -3.25
CA ALA A 28 0.84 7.10 -3.26
C ALA A 28 1.83 7.35 -2.11
N VAL A 29 2.20 8.61 -1.85
CA VAL A 29 3.05 8.98 -0.72
C VAL A 29 2.39 8.61 0.62
N TRP A 30 1.12 8.94 0.81
CA TRP A 30 0.39 8.57 2.02
C TRP A 30 0.22 7.05 2.15
N GLY A 31 -0.01 6.34 1.05
CA GLY A 31 -0.09 4.88 1.01
C GLY A 31 1.23 4.23 1.41
N ALA A 32 2.35 4.72 0.86
CA ALA A 32 3.69 4.25 1.21
C ALA A 32 4.03 4.54 2.69
N ALA A 33 3.72 5.74 3.18
CA ALA A 33 3.93 6.10 4.58
C ALA A 33 3.09 5.23 5.53
N THR A 34 1.83 4.99 5.19
CA THR A 34 0.94 4.12 5.97
C THR A 34 1.43 2.68 5.95
N ALA A 35 1.84 2.16 4.78
CA ALA A 35 2.42 0.83 4.66
C ALA A 35 3.70 0.67 5.48
N ALA A 36 4.58 1.68 5.47
CA ALA A 36 5.79 1.68 6.29
C ALA A 36 5.47 1.68 7.79
N ALA A 37 4.49 2.49 8.21
CA ALA A 37 4.03 2.51 9.60
C ALA A 37 3.44 1.15 10.01
N LEU A 38 2.56 0.56 9.20
CA LEU A 38 1.99 -0.76 9.46
C LEU A 38 3.05 -1.86 9.47
N ALA A 39 4.08 -1.77 8.62
CA ALA A 39 5.20 -2.71 8.65
C ALA A 39 6.02 -2.60 9.94
N LEU A 40 6.19 -1.38 10.48
CA LEU A 40 6.89 -1.15 11.74
C LEU A 40 6.06 -1.59 12.95
N PHE A 41 4.79 -1.21 13.04
CA PHE A 41 3.91 -1.63 14.14
C PHE A 41 3.54 -3.12 14.05
N GLY A 42 3.44 -3.66 12.84
CA GLY A 42 3.14 -5.06 12.57
C GLY A 42 4.33 -6.00 12.75
N SER A 43 5.53 -5.51 13.10
CA SER A 43 6.69 -6.38 13.36
C SER A 43 6.49 -7.30 14.57
N ASP A 44 5.58 -6.93 15.48
CA ASP A 44 5.18 -7.74 16.64
C ASP A 44 4.17 -8.85 16.27
N VAL A 45 3.58 -8.77 15.07
CA VAL A 45 2.64 -9.79 14.56
C VAL A 45 3.40 -10.79 13.69
N PRO A 46 3.53 -12.08 14.11
CA PRO A 46 4.33 -13.08 13.41
C PRO A 46 3.86 -13.34 11.96
N LEU A 47 2.58 -13.13 11.67
CA LEU A 47 2.00 -13.27 10.34
C LEU A 47 2.48 -12.18 9.35
N ALA A 48 2.54 -10.92 9.80
CA ALA A 48 3.00 -9.80 8.97
C ALA A 48 4.52 -9.86 8.70
N ARG A 49 5.28 -10.36 9.69
CA ARG A 49 6.72 -10.61 9.54
C ARG A 49 7.01 -11.68 8.48
N LYS A 50 6.24 -12.77 8.49
CA LYS A 50 6.40 -13.89 7.55
C LYS A 50 5.99 -13.54 6.12
N ASP A 51 4.88 -12.83 5.93
CA ASP A 51 4.32 -12.61 4.59
C ASP A 51 4.82 -11.34 3.89
N VAL A 52 5.12 -10.27 4.65
CA VAL A 52 5.52 -8.96 4.08
C VAL A 52 7.02 -8.72 4.27
N LEU A 53 7.52 -8.83 5.50
CA LEU A 53 8.91 -8.47 5.81
C LEU A 53 9.94 -9.50 5.32
N SER A 54 9.59 -10.79 5.30
CA SER A 54 10.47 -11.87 4.78
C SER A 54 10.73 -11.77 3.25
N LYS A 55 9.79 -11.18 2.50
CA LYS A 55 9.90 -11.04 1.03
C LYS A 55 10.76 -9.87 0.58
N ILE A 56 11.24 -9.01 1.48
CA ILE A 56 12.07 -7.86 1.13
C ILE A 56 13.53 -8.34 1.02
N PRO A 57 14.14 -8.41 -0.17
CA PRO A 57 15.45 -9.05 -0.37
C PRO A 57 16.61 -8.38 0.38
N VAL A 58 16.45 -7.11 0.77
CA VAL A 58 17.47 -6.33 1.50
C VAL A 58 17.34 -6.50 3.02
N PHE A 59 16.11 -6.62 3.55
CA PHE A 59 15.84 -6.63 5.00
C PHE A 59 15.32 -7.97 5.53
N GLY A 60 14.97 -8.93 4.67
CA GLY A 60 14.40 -10.22 5.06
C GLY A 60 15.31 -11.04 5.96
N ARG A 61 16.64 -10.82 5.89
CA ARG A 61 17.62 -11.47 6.77
C ARG A 61 17.56 -10.98 8.24
N TYR A 62 17.02 -9.79 8.50
CA TYR A 62 16.83 -9.24 9.85
C TYR A 62 15.52 -9.73 10.50
N PHE A 63 14.65 -10.37 9.73
CA PHE A 63 13.41 -10.93 10.21
C PHE A 63 13.42 -12.46 10.05
N PRO A 64 14.19 -13.21 10.87
CA PRO A 64 14.06 -14.66 10.91
C PRO A 64 12.60 -14.98 11.22
N VAL A 65 11.99 -15.78 10.35
CA VAL A 65 10.66 -16.35 10.56
C VAL A 65 10.78 -17.18 11.83
N GLN A 66 10.39 -16.62 12.97
CA GLN A 66 10.14 -17.37 14.19
C GLN A 66 8.94 -18.24 13.87
N GLN A 67 9.24 -19.41 13.31
CA GLN A 67 8.32 -20.51 13.18
C GLN A 67 7.94 -20.88 14.60
N ASP A 68 6.67 -20.63 14.91
CA ASP A 68 6.01 -20.99 16.15
C ASP A 68 6.46 -22.40 16.55
N LYS A 69 7.30 -22.48 17.60
CA LYS A 69 7.65 -23.74 18.24
C LYS A 69 6.44 -24.16 19.07
N HIS A 70 5.38 -24.62 18.40
CA HIS A 70 4.45 -25.51 19.06
C HIS A 70 5.23 -26.77 19.44
N GLN A 71 5.51 -26.84 20.73
CA GLN A 71 5.98 -28.01 21.45
C GLN A 71 4.99 -29.15 21.18
N GLU A 72 5.41 -30.12 20.37
CA GLU A 72 4.99 -31.51 20.49
C GLU A 72 5.82 -32.14 21.61
N GLU A 73 5.42 -31.97 22.86
CA GLU A 73 5.83 -32.75 24.05
C GLU A 73 4.72 -32.50 25.09
N GLU A 74 3.87 -33.41 25.58
CA GLU A 74 3.62 -34.86 25.43
C GLU A 74 2.11 -35.10 25.69
#